data_AF-A0A521VW68-F1
#
_entry.id   AF-A0A521VW68-F1
#
_cell.length_a   1.000
_cell.length_b   1.000
_cell.length_c   1.000
_cell.angle_alpha   90.00
_cell.angle_beta   90.00
_cell.angle_gamma   90.00
#
_symmetry.space_group_name_H-M   'P 1'
#
loop_
_entity.id
_entity.type
_entity.pdbx_description
1 polymer ?
#
loop_
_entity_poly.entity_id
_entity_poly.type
_entity_poly.pdbx_seq_one_letter_code
_entity_poly.pdbx_strand_id
1 'polypeptide(L)'
;MRTPTKSATPLVAAVLLAAAITPMRADTVPPFKGNDTGGIIAYGVFPPEQARDMAAAHCASYGKAARLLAVQAEYGGYISFACFWVPPRPQAISVLD
;
A
#
# COMPACT_ATOMS: atom_id res chain seq x y z
N MET A 1 -30.66 -10.01 -53.66
CA MET A 1 -30.91 -9.37 -52.35
C MET A 1 -29.64 -9.40 -51.52
N ARG A 2 -29.01 -8.25 -51.22
CA ARG A 2 -27.97 -8.12 -50.18
C ARG A 2 -28.62 -7.42 -48.99
N THR A 3 -28.64 -8.05 -47.82
CA THR A 3 -29.15 -7.44 -46.59
C THR A 3 -28.17 -6.39 -46.08
N PRO A 4 -28.62 -5.18 -45.68
CA PRO A 4 -27.73 -4.19 -45.08
C PRO A 4 -27.37 -4.61 -43.65
N THR A 5 -26.09 -4.86 -43.39
CA THR A 5 -25.54 -5.04 -42.04
C THR A 5 -25.59 -3.71 -41.29
N LYS A 6 -26.40 -3.63 -40.24
CA LYS A 6 -26.46 -2.45 -39.35
C LYS A 6 -25.12 -2.34 -38.59
N SER A 7 -24.41 -1.24 -38.79
CA SER A 7 -23.09 -1.00 -38.18
C SER A 7 -23.23 -0.83 -36.66
N ALA A 8 -22.60 -1.71 -35.87
CA ALA A 8 -22.65 -1.72 -34.39
C ALA A 8 -21.72 -0.67 -33.73
N THR A 9 -20.94 0.05 -34.55
CA THR A 9 -19.89 1.00 -34.17
C THR A 9 -20.33 2.15 -33.23
N PRO A 10 -21.50 2.82 -33.40
CA PRO A 10 -21.86 3.93 -32.52
C PRO A 10 -22.14 3.49 -31.08
N LEU A 11 -22.60 2.24 -30.89
CA LEU A 11 -22.95 1.70 -29.59
C LEU A 11 -21.70 1.37 -28.76
N VAL A 12 -20.65 0.86 -29.40
CA VAL A 12 -19.35 0.62 -28.77
C VAL A 12 -18.70 1.94 -28.35
N ALA A 13 -18.74 2.96 -29.20
CA ALA A 13 -18.19 4.28 -28.88
C ALA A 13 -18.90 4.93 -27.67
N ALA A 14 -20.22 4.81 -27.57
CA ALA A 14 -20.99 5.34 -26.45
C ALA A 14 -20.65 4.64 -25.11
N VAL A 15 -20.44 3.32 -25.13
CA VAL A 15 -20.06 2.55 -23.92
C VAL A 15 -18.66 2.93 -23.43
N LEU A 16 -17.69 3.09 -24.34
CA LEU A 16 -16.34 3.51 -23.96
C LEU A 16 -16.31 4.92 -23.36
N LEU A 17 -17.10 5.85 -23.91
CA LEU A 17 -17.21 7.21 -23.37
C LEU A 17 -17.89 7.22 -21.99
N ALA A 18 -18.92 6.39 -21.79
CA ALA A 18 -19.59 6.27 -20.50
C ALA A 18 -18.70 5.63 -19.41
N ALA A 19 -17.81 4.71 -19.78
CA ALA A 19 -16.85 4.12 -18.85
C ALA A 19 -15.73 5.11 -18.45
N ALA A 20 -15.35 6.02 -19.35
CA ALA A 20 -14.28 7.00 -19.13
C ALA A 20 -14.63 8.11 -18.11
N ILE A 21 -15.91 8.26 -17.75
CA ILE A 21 -16.40 9.29 -16.80
C ILE A 21 -16.76 8.72 -15.43
N THR A 22 -16.37 7.48 -15.13
CA THR A 22 -16.59 6.92 -13.78
C THR A 22 -15.66 7.62 -12.79
N PRO A 23 -16.18 8.31 -11.75
CA PRO A 23 -15.32 8.93 -10.76
C PRO A 23 -14.59 7.84 -9.97
N MET A 24 -13.27 7.76 -10.13
CA MET A 24 -12.41 6.98 -9.24
C MET A 24 -12.55 7.59 -7.84
N ARG A 25 -13.26 6.92 -6.93
CA ARG A 25 -13.29 7.34 -5.53
C ARG A 25 -11.93 7.02 -4.91
N ALA A 26 -11.09 8.04 -4.78
CA ALA A 26 -9.92 7.96 -3.92
C ALA A 26 -10.42 8.17 -2.48
N ASP A 27 -10.53 7.09 -1.71
CA ASP A 27 -10.75 7.22 -0.27
C ASP A 27 -9.54 7.93 0.33
N THR A 28 -9.78 8.99 1.11
CA THR A 28 -8.69 9.73 1.77
C THR A 28 -8.09 8.84 2.86
N VAL A 29 -6.89 8.35 2.61
CA VAL A 29 -6.12 7.59 3.59
C VAL A 29 -5.30 8.57 4.45
N PRO A 30 -5.31 8.45 5.78
CA PRO A 30 -4.50 9.29 6.65
C PRO A 30 -3.00 9.07 6.43
N PRO A 31 -2.12 10.01 6.84
CA PRO A 31 -0.67 9.88 6.68
C PRO A 31 -0.05 8.63 7.32
N PHE A 32 -0.75 8.02 8.27
CA PHE A 32 -0.38 6.73 8.84
C PHE A 32 -1.62 5.85 8.95
N LYS A 33 -1.54 4.63 8.42
CA LYS A 33 -2.58 3.60 8.57
C LYS A 33 -1.92 2.24 8.74
N GLY A 34 -2.27 1.51 9.79
CA GLY A 34 -1.76 0.15 9.99
C GLY A 34 -2.66 -0.72 10.87
N ASN A 35 -2.38 -2.01 10.85
CA ASN A 35 -2.96 -3.05 11.69
C ASN A 35 -1.86 -4.05 12.12
N ASP A 36 -2.25 -5.18 12.71
CA ASP A 36 -1.35 -6.24 13.20
C ASP A 36 -0.51 -6.93 12.09
N THR A 37 -0.87 -6.77 10.81
CA THR A 37 -0.15 -7.33 9.66
C THR A 37 0.86 -6.34 9.09
N GLY A 38 0.61 -5.04 9.22
CA GLY A 38 1.42 -4.01 8.59
C GLY A 38 0.64 -2.74 8.31
N GLY A 39 1.15 -1.92 7.40
CA GLY A 39 0.53 -0.65 7.09
C GLY A 39 1.25 0.16 6.03
N ILE A 40 0.81 1.40 5.92
CA ILE A 40 1.31 2.40 4.99
C ILE A 40 1.55 3.73 5.70
N ILE A 41 2.62 4.42 5.30
CA ILE A 41 3.04 5.73 5.79
C ILE A 41 3.17 6.64 4.58
N ALA A 42 2.52 7.80 4.60
CA ALA A 42 2.52 8.72 3.47
C ALA A 42 3.95 9.17 3.13
N TYR A 43 4.34 9.02 1.87
CA TYR A 43 5.64 9.41 1.36
C TYR A 43 5.75 10.94 1.34
N GLY A 44 6.89 11.47 1.79
CA GLY A 44 7.16 12.92 1.80
C GLY A 44 6.50 13.72 2.93
N VAL A 45 5.62 13.11 3.75
CA VAL A 45 5.09 13.74 4.97
C VAL A 45 6.07 13.64 6.13
N PHE A 46 6.75 12.50 6.25
CA PHE A 46 7.73 12.22 7.28
C PHE A 46 9.10 11.94 6.66
N PRO A 47 10.21 12.32 7.32
CA PRO A 47 11.55 11.90 6.94
C PRO A 47 11.69 10.36 6.91
N PRO A 48 12.58 9.78 6.08
CA PRO A 48 12.73 8.33 5.97
C PRO A 48 13.12 7.63 7.28
N GLU A 49 13.91 8.27 8.13
CA GLU A 49 14.23 7.79 9.47
C GLU A 49 12.99 7.73 10.37
N GLN A 50 12.16 8.77 10.36
CA GLN A 50 10.94 8.80 11.15
C GLN A 50 9.93 7.75 10.67
N ALA A 51 9.83 7.51 9.36
CA ALA A 51 8.99 6.44 8.82
C ALA A 51 9.41 5.05 9.31
N ARG A 52 10.73 4.79 9.45
CA ARG A 52 11.25 3.55 10.03
C ARG A 52 10.87 3.41 11.50
N ASP A 53 11.07 4.46 12.28
CA ASP A 53 10.77 4.45 13.71
C ASP A 53 9.27 4.30 13.97
N MET A 54 8.42 4.96 13.18
CA MET A 54 6.97 4.81 13.24
C MET A 54 6.51 3.37 12.93
N ALA A 55 7.05 2.75 11.88
CA ALA A 55 6.74 1.35 11.57
C ALA A 55 7.19 0.42 12.70
N ALA A 56 8.40 0.63 13.24
CA ALA A 56 8.93 -0.15 14.35
C ALA A 56 8.05 -0.03 15.62
N ALA A 57 7.67 1.19 16.00
CA ALA A 57 6.81 1.44 17.15
C ALA A 57 5.42 0.81 16.99
N HIS A 58 4.80 0.92 15.80
CA HIS A 58 3.50 0.32 15.53
C HIS A 58 3.54 -1.21 15.60
N CYS A 59 4.50 -1.86 14.94
CA CYS A 59 4.61 -3.32 15.01
C CYS A 59 4.99 -3.81 16.42
N ALA A 60 5.80 -3.05 17.16
CA ALA A 60 6.15 -3.38 18.54
C ALA A 60 4.93 -3.37 19.48
N SER A 61 3.93 -2.53 19.21
CA SER A 61 2.66 -2.54 19.96
C SER A 61 1.88 -3.87 19.87
N TYR A 62 2.17 -4.67 18.84
CA TYR A 62 1.64 -6.02 18.63
C TYR A 62 2.63 -7.13 19.00
N GLY A 63 3.80 -6.79 19.57
CA GLY A 63 4.86 -7.77 19.86
C GLY A 63 5.55 -8.33 18.60
N LYS A 64 5.59 -7.55 17.50
CA LYS A 64 6.16 -7.94 16.21
C LYS A 64 7.29 -7.00 15.79
N ALA A 65 8.16 -7.45 14.90
CA ALA A 65 9.15 -6.59 14.25
C ALA A 65 8.57 -5.99 12.96
N ALA A 66 9.03 -4.78 12.62
CA ALA A 66 8.66 -4.11 11.39
C ALA A 66 9.68 -4.40 10.26
N ARG A 67 9.18 -4.54 9.03
CA ARG A 67 10.00 -4.57 7.81
C ARG A 67 9.38 -3.67 6.76
N LEU A 68 10.17 -2.72 6.28
CA LEU A 68 9.79 -1.93 5.11
C LEU A 68 9.78 -2.83 3.88
N LEU A 69 8.72 -2.71 3.08
CA LEU A 69 8.48 -3.55 1.89
C LEU A 69 8.82 -2.80 0.61
N ALA A 70 8.24 -1.62 0.42
CA ALA A 70 8.43 -0.80 -0.76
C ALA A 70 8.22 0.68 -0.46
N VAL A 71 8.75 1.52 -1.35
CA VAL A 71 8.57 2.98 -1.31
C VAL A 71 8.03 3.41 -2.67
N GLN A 72 6.85 4.04 -2.68
CA GLN A 72 6.32 4.74 -3.84
C GLN A 72 6.76 6.21 -3.76
N ALA A 73 7.87 6.54 -4.42
CA ALA A 73 8.53 7.84 -4.32
C ALA A 73 7.89 8.91 -5.23
N GLU A 74 6.57 9.05 -5.16
CA GLU A 74 5.78 9.99 -5.95
C GLU A 74 4.82 10.78 -5.06
N TYR A 75 4.30 11.89 -5.58
CA TYR A 75 3.35 12.70 -4.83
C TYR A 75 2.08 11.90 -4.54
N GLY A 76 1.70 11.80 -3.27
CA GLY A 76 0.58 10.97 -2.81
C GLY A 76 0.91 9.47 -2.68
N GLY A 77 2.17 9.07 -2.91
CA GLY A 77 2.64 7.71 -2.70
C GLY A 77 2.78 7.34 -1.22
N TYR A 78 3.03 6.05 -0.96
CA TYR A 78 3.21 5.51 0.38
C TYR A 78 4.46 4.63 0.50
N ILE A 79 4.99 4.59 1.72
CA ILE A 79 5.94 3.59 2.20
C ILE A 79 5.14 2.47 2.85
N SER A 80 5.27 1.25 2.35
CA SER A 80 4.59 0.08 2.91
C SER A 80 5.50 -0.70 3.86
N PHE A 81 4.91 -1.25 4.92
CA PHE A 81 5.60 -2.08 5.90
C PHE A 81 4.77 -3.29 6.31
N ALA A 82 5.45 -4.36 6.72
CA ALA A 82 4.84 -5.54 7.33
C ALA A 82 5.28 -5.68 8.79
N CYS A 83 4.35 -6.15 9.62
CA CYS A 83 4.61 -6.62 10.97
C CYS A 83 4.68 -8.15 10.94
N PHE A 84 5.83 -8.70 11.33
CA PHE A 84 6.04 -10.14 11.36
C PHE A 84 6.59 -10.56 12.72
N TRP A 85 6.17 -11.73 13.17
CA TRP A 85 6.72 -12.31 14.38
C TRP A 85 8.16 -12.76 14.11
N VAL A 86 9.06 -12.37 15.01
CA VAL A 86 10.44 -12.81 14.99
C VAL A 86 10.62 -13.77 16.16
N PRO A 87 11.01 -15.04 15.91
CA PRO A 87 11.36 -15.91 17.01
C PRO A 87 12.47 -15.27 17.82
N PRO A 88 12.42 -15.35 19.16
CA PRO A 88 13.59 -15.03 19.94
C PRO A 88 14.74 -15.84 19.34
N ARG A 89 15.82 -15.16 18.95
CA ARG A 89 17.04 -15.88 18.60
C ARG A 89 17.34 -16.78 19.81
N PRO A 90 17.64 -18.07 19.62
CA PRO A 90 18.30 -18.82 20.67
C PRO A 90 19.57 -18.01 20.95
N GLN A 91 19.55 -17.29 22.06
CA GLN A 91 20.67 -16.51 22.52
C GLN A 91 21.77 -17.57 22.64
N ALA A 92 22.87 -17.43 21.91
CA ALA A 92 24.05 -18.16 22.27
C ALA A 92 24.30 -17.78 23.73
N ILE A 93 24.16 -18.74 24.64
CA ILE A 93 24.76 -18.69 25.97
C ILE A 93 26.26 -18.58 25.71
N SER A 94 26.75 -17.36 25.55
CA SER A 94 28.15 -16.92 25.44
C SER A 94 28.06 -15.44 25.03
N VAL A 95 28.46 -14.46 25.81
CA VAL A 95 29.65 -14.35 26.66
C VAL A 95 29.31 -13.35 27.77
N LEU A 96 29.91 -13.55 28.93
CA LEU A 96 29.90 -12.80 30.19
C LEU A 96 29.18 -13.59 31.30
N ASP A 97 29.86 -14.15 32.30
CA ASP A 97 31.18 -13.72 32.84
C ASP A 97 31.31 -12.20 33.00
#